data_AF-A0AAD9DFK3-F1
#
_entry.id   AF-A0AAD9DFK3-F1
#
_cell.length_a   1.000
_cell.length_b   1.000
_cell.length_c   1.000
_cell.angle_alpha   90.00
_cell.angle_beta   90.00
_cell.angle_gamma   90.00
#
_symmetry.space_group_name_H-M   'P 1'
#
loop_
_entity.id
_entity.type
_entity.pdbx_description
1 polymer ?
#
loop_
_entity_poly.entity_id
_entity_poly.type
_entity_poly.pdbx_seq_one_letter_code
_entity_poly.pdbx_strand_id
1 'polypeptide(L)'
;MVLLDTLHVVSGSKKNKVSTERYYYTANQIFEQSLDIYRPSSPHSPSSPPPPVVTLVVGSAWLGHRAVIYLGCSWWNSSGPKTIAKLGCTCVCIRHRGAFPKTFSPLSILFVSIMVGILMTVLNWFIGTDGWTVLEEIITTHVGVEAADVPLGQTSAFILAFFLGLLAMELAGNGSASFDQMQNDVMDALAYVEKNKKRFGLNISSELPIIFGGYSSGGHVASCCAQEPDLWKQRNLPSPENYCESLLYISPVLSTKPYVEMCRKISSMSSSSLSTMSPSPSMPSLSPSDGSQSNDQNAAARRALENSSSSMSSTASLSSLQSTSSPPTWLTSELVKAIFGHAASQTPSPIHTYHKSPSLPSTFVGCRKEMFGLKWLDLFFCSPTYSELLKNIGIDSRYVAVESDHWNILNSTVLSDALDEEIRLVQMRRHRKKSSKKK
;
A
#
# COMPACT_ATOMS: atom_id res chain seq x y z
N MET A 1 -24.59 14.28 -8.88
CA MET A 1 -23.70 14.11 -7.72
C MET A 1 -22.30 14.67 -8.04
N VAL A 2 -22.21 15.97 -8.35
CA VAL A 2 -20.97 16.70 -8.69
C VAL A 2 -20.70 17.85 -7.69
N LEU A 3 -21.66 18.13 -6.79
CA LEU A 3 -21.66 19.34 -5.95
C LEU A 3 -20.77 19.27 -4.68
N LEU A 4 -20.33 18.09 -4.24
CA LEU A 4 -19.61 17.95 -2.96
C LEU A 4 -18.08 18.09 -3.08
N ASP A 5 -17.50 17.94 -4.28
CA ASP A 5 -16.06 18.17 -4.47
C ASP A 5 -15.68 19.67 -4.44
N THR A 6 -16.65 20.58 -4.48
CA THR A 6 -16.42 22.03 -4.56
C THR A 6 -16.30 22.74 -3.19
N LEU A 7 -16.67 22.08 -2.08
CA LEU A 7 -16.86 22.76 -0.79
C LEU A 7 -15.65 22.78 0.17
N HIS A 8 -14.49 22.22 -0.21
CA HIS A 8 -13.30 22.23 0.64
C HIS A 8 -12.21 23.27 0.28
N VAL A 9 -12.55 24.33 -0.45
CA VAL A 9 -11.60 25.41 -0.79
C VAL A 9 -11.81 26.61 0.14
N VAL A 10 -11.38 26.48 1.40
CA VAL A 10 -11.24 27.63 2.31
C VAL A 10 -9.88 28.32 2.05
N SER A 11 -9.98 29.62 1.79
CA SER A 11 -8.96 30.57 1.38
C SER A 11 -7.86 30.79 2.45
N GLY A 12 -6.60 30.95 2.04
CA GLY A 12 -5.59 31.49 2.95
C GLY A 12 -4.10 31.16 2.72
N SER A 13 -3.64 30.70 1.55
CA SER A 13 -2.21 30.75 1.19
C SER A 13 -1.99 30.30 -0.26
N LYS A 14 -1.36 31.13 -1.11
CA LYS A 14 -0.94 30.79 -2.50
C LYS A 14 0.21 29.76 -2.55
N LYS A 15 0.37 28.89 -1.54
CA LYS A 15 1.43 27.87 -1.50
C LYS A 15 1.02 26.66 -2.35
N ASN A 16 1.86 26.33 -3.34
CA ASN A 16 2.01 25.03 -4.00
C ASN A 16 0.74 24.16 -4.04
N LYS A 17 -0.29 24.63 -4.76
CA LYS A 17 -1.53 23.87 -4.95
C LYS A 17 -1.29 22.77 -5.97
N VAL A 18 -1.25 21.51 -5.53
CA VAL A 18 -1.22 20.33 -6.43
C VAL A 18 -2.50 20.34 -7.27
N SER A 19 -2.36 20.20 -8.59
CA SER A 19 -3.53 20.05 -9.48
C SER A 19 -3.96 18.59 -9.51
N THR A 20 -5.26 18.34 -9.49
CA THR A 20 -5.83 16.99 -9.56
C THR A 20 -6.91 16.95 -10.63
N GLU A 21 -6.83 15.97 -11.53
CA GLU A 21 -7.80 15.75 -12.59
C GLU A 21 -8.23 14.28 -12.62
N ARG A 22 -9.53 14.04 -12.76
CA ARG A 22 -10.11 12.69 -12.82
C ARG A 22 -10.43 12.29 -14.26
N TYR A 23 -10.11 11.05 -14.60
CA TYR A 23 -10.38 10.45 -15.89
C TYR A 23 -11.04 9.09 -15.71
N TYR A 24 -12.05 8.80 -16.54
CA TYR A 24 -12.70 7.50 -16.58
C TYR A 24 -12.15 6.72 -17.76
N TYR A 25 -11.67 5.51 -17.50
CA TYR A 25 -11.09 4.65 -18.52
C TYR A 25 -12.11 3.67 -19.12
N THR A 26 -13.37 3.75 -18.69
CA THR A 26 -14.51 3.01 -19.27
C THR A 26 -15.63 3.97 -19.68
N ALA A 27 -16.42 3.56 -20.68
CA ALA A 27 -17.51 4.37 -21.23
C ALA A 27 -18.63 4.66 -20.21
N ASN A 28 -18.85 3.74 -19.26
CA ASN A 28 -19.89 3.85 -18.24
C ASN A 28 -19.57 4.87 -17.15
N GLN A 29 -18.36 5.45 -17.14
CA GLN A 29 -17.90 6.43 -16.16
C GLN A 29 -18.13 5.97 -14.71
N ILE A 30 -17.91 4.68 -14.46
CA ILE A 30 -17.99 4.12 -13.12
C ILE A 30 -16.83 4.67 -12.30
N PHE A 31 -17.11 5.21 -11.11
CA PHE A 31 -16.10 5.84 -10.27
C PHE A 31 -14.93 4.91 -9.89
N GLU A 32 -15.21 3.64 -9.62
CA GLU A 32 -14.18 2.63 -9.35
C GLU A 32 -13.32 2.29 -10.58
N GLN A 33 -13.80 2.67 -11.77
CA GLN A 33 -13.08 2.56 -13.04
C GLN A 33 -12.62 3.94 -13.53
N SER A 34 -12.02 4.68 -12.60
CA SER A 34 -11.40 5.97 -12.84
C SER A 34 -9.97 6.00 -12.32
N LEU A 35 -9.21 6.97 -12.83
CA LEU A 35 -7.91 7.34 -12.31
C LEU A 35 -7.87 8.84 -12.06
N ASP A 36 -7.09 9.25 -11.06
CA ASP A 36 -6.79 10.65 -10.81
C ASP A 36 -5.33 10.91 -11.19
N ILE A 37 -5.05 12.05 -11.83
CA ILE A 37 -3.70 12.51 -12.14
C ILE A 37 -3.40 13.70 -11.23
N TYR A 38 -2.39 13.54 -10.38
CA TYR A 38 -1.88 14.59 -9.50
C TYR A 38 -0.63 15.19 -10.12
N ARG A 39 -0.65 16.50 -10.39
CA ARG A 39 0.45 17.21 -11.04
C ARG A 39 1.18 18.12 -10.06
N PRO A 40 2.52 18.21 -10.16
CA PRO A 40 3.29 19.16 -9.36
C PRO A 40 2.89 20.59 -9.70
N SER A 41 2.90 21.47 -8.70
CA SER A 41 2.49 22.87 -8.86
C SER A 41 3.49 23.71 -9.66
N SER A 42 4.76 23.34 -9.62
CA SER A 42 5.82 24.02 -10.36
C SER A 42 6.22 23.17 -11.56
N PRO A 43 6.28 23.74 -12.78
CA PRO A 43 6.89 23.05 -13.90
C PRO A 43 8.35 22.74 -13.55
N HIS A 44 8.80 21.56 -13.97
CA HIS A 44 10.18 21.15 -13.80
C HIS A 44 11.11 22.04 -14.64
N SER A 45 12.32 22.31 -14.16
CA SER A 45 13.30 23.06 -14.95
C SER A 45 13.57 22.32 -16.27
N PRO A 46 13.57 22.98 -17.43
CA PRO A 46 13.90 22.35 -18.70
C PRO A 46 15.32 21.76 -18.72
N SER A 47 16.20 22.23 -17.83
CA SER A 47 17.59 21.80 -17.73
C SER A 47 17.80 20.50 -16.95
N SER A 48 16.82 20.06 -16.15
CA SER A 48 16.92 18.84 -15.35
C SER A 48 16.21 17.67 -16.04
N PRO A 49 16.71 16.43 -15.86
CA PRO A 49 16.05 15.25 -16.43
C PRO A 49 14.62 15.15 -15.89
N PRO A 50 13.63 14.79 -16.74
CA PRO A 50 12.25 14.76 -16.30
C PRO A 50 12.07 13.76 -15.14
N PRO A 51 11.29 14.13 -14.11
CA PRO A 51 11.04 13.25 -12.98
C PRO A 51 10.26 12.01 -13.41
N PRO A 52 10.34 10.91 -12.65
CA PRO A 52 9.53 9.73 -12.91
C PRO A 52 8.04 10.02 -12.77
N VAL A 53 7.25 9.29 -13.55
CA VAL A 53 5.81 9.15 -13.33
C VAL A 53 5.60 8.01 -12.34
N VAL A 54 4.87 8.27 -11.27
CA VAL A 54 4.53 7.25 -10.27
C VAL A 54 3.09 6.82 -10.47
N THR A 55 2.89 5.55 -10.77
CA THR A 55 1.57 4.95 -10.91
C THR A 55 1.26 4.12 -9.67
N LEU A 56 0.25 4.55 -8.89
CA LEU A 56 -0.18 3.90 -7.66
C LEU A 56 -1.60 3.35 -7.78
N VAL A 57 -1.76 2.09 -7.41
CA VAL A 57 -3.07 1.47 -7.18
C VAL A 57 -3.54 1.75 -5.75
N VAL A 58 -4.74 2.32 -5.62
CA VAL A 58 -5.30 2.73 -4.33
C VAL A 58 -5.80 1.53 -3.53
N GLY A 59 -5.49 1.52 -2.23
CA GLY A 59 -5.98 0.52 -1.29
C GLY A 59 -7.31 0.90 -0.65
N SER A 60 -8.14 -0.11 -0.41
CA SER A 60 -9.48 0.01 0.19
C SER A 60 -9.89 -1.26 0.95
N ALA A 61 -8.92 -2.03 1.46
CA ALA A 61 -9.15 -3.38 1.99
C ALA A 61 -9.95 -4.27 1.02
N TRP A 62 -9.71 -4.10 -0.29
CA TRP A 62 -10.48 -4.70 -1.39
C TRP A 62 -11.98 -4.43 -1.39
N LEU A 63 -12.50 -3.56 -0.52
CA LEU A 63 -13.90 -3.15 -0.53
C LEU A 63 -14.23 -2.26 -1.71
N GLY A 64 -13.23 -1.76 -2.44
CA GLY A 64 -13.42 -0.90 -3.59
C GLY A 64 -13.67 0.54 -3.19
N HIS A 65 -14.13 1.32 -4.16
CA HIS A 65 -14.22 2.78 -4.04
C HIS A 65 -15.62 3.28 -4.35
N ARG A 66 -16.67 2.55 -3.97
CA ARG A 66 -18.04 3.08 -4.06
C ARG A 66 -18.12 4.46 -3.43
N ALA A 67 -18.86 5.38 -4.06
CA ALA A 67 -18.83 6.79 -3.71
C ALA A 67 -19.05 7.07 -2.21
N VAL A 68 -19.90 6.30 -1.54
CA VAL A 68 -20.16 6.42 -0.10
C VAL A 68 -18.97 6.04 0.77
N ILE A 69 -18.29 4.93 0.47
CA ILE A 69 -17.06 4.52 1.19
C ILE A 69 -15.94 5.53 0.88
N TYR A 70 -15.84 5.94 -0.38
CA TYR A 70 -14.82 6.88 -0.79
C TYR A 70 -15.00 8.26 -0.15
N LEU A 71 -16.22 8.69 0.18
CA LEU A 71 -16.44 9.97 0.84
C LEU A 71 -15.62 10.07 2.14
N GLY A 72 -15.66 9.03 2.98
CA GLY A 72 -14.90 8.97 4.23
C GLY A 72 -13.40 8.71 4.05
N CYS A 73 -12.99 8.02 2.98
CA CYS A 73 -11.59 7.64 2.74
C CYS A 73 -10.88 8.50 1.69
N SER A 74 -11.54 9.50 1.10
CA SER A 74 -11.02 10.31 -0.02
C SER A 74 -9.79 11.13 0.39
N TRP A 75 -9.86 11.77 1.55
CA TRP A 75 -8.76 12.57 2.11
C TRP A 75 -7.52 11.69 2.31
N TRP A 76 -7.71 10.50 2.86
CA TRP A 76 -6.67 9.50 3.09
C TRP A 76 -6.04 9.02 1.78
N ASN A 77 -6.86 8.58 0.83
CA ASN A 77 -6.41 8.09 -0.48
C ASN A 77 -5.75 9.17 -1.34
N SER A 78 -6.09 10.44 -1.14
CA SER A 78 -5.44 11.57 -1.83
C SER A 78 -4.09 11.98 -1.24
N SER A 79 -3.79 11.58 0.01
CA SER A 79 -2.61 12.06 0.73
C SER A 79 -1.31 11.56 0.10
N GLY A 80 -1.22 10.26 -0.20
CA GLY A 80 -0.03 9.68 -0.84
C GLY A 80 0.28 10.30 -2.21
N PRO A 81 -0.68 10.33 -3.16
CA PRO A 81 -0.49 10.98 -4.45
C PRO A 81 -0.13 12.48 -4.36
N LYS A 82 -0.70 13.20 -3.39
CA LYS A 82 -0.34 14.61 -3.13
C LYS A 82 1.11 14.74 -2.64
N THR A 83 1.57 13.82 -1.78
CA THR A 83 2.97 13.78 -1.32
C THR A 83 3.91 13.58 -2.51
N ILE A 84 3.62 12.62 -3.40
CA ILE A 84 4.40 12.41 -4.63
C ILE A 84 4.40 13.66 -5.52
N ALA A 85 3.25 14.31 -5.68
CA ALA A 85 3.15 15.54 -6.47
C ALA A 85 3.94 16.71 -5.88
N LYS A 86 4.03 16.81 -4.54
CA LYS A 86 4.87 17.81 -3.86
C LYS A 86 6.36 17.56 -4.07
N LEU A 87 6.77 16.30 -4.29
CA LEU A 87 8.15 15.93 -4.66
C LEU A 87 8.50 16.23 -6.13
N GLY A 88 7.58 16.86 -6.88
CA GLY A 88 7.82 17.23 -8.27
C GLY A 88 7.47 16.14 -9.29
N CYS A 89 6.94 15.00 -8.85
CA CYS A 89 6.54 13.90 -9.72
C CYS A 89 5.07 13.99 -10.14
N THR A 90 4.74 13.53 -11.33
CA THR A 90 3.33 13.28 -11.67
C THR A 90 2.91 11.94 -11.08
N CYS A 91 1.82 11.92 -10.29
CA CYS A 91 1.25 10.69 -9.77
C CYS A 91 -0.03 10.32 -10.53
N VAL A 92 -0.07 9.11 -11.09
CA VAL A 92 -1.27 8.49 -11.64
C VAL A 92 -1.85 7.54 -10.60
N CYS A 93 -3.06 7.83 -10.13
CA CYS A 93 -3.70 7.13 -9.02
C CYS A 93 -4.86 6.31 -9.57
N ILE A 94 -4.69 4.99 -9.64
CA ILE A 94 -5.64 4.05 -10.26
C ILE A 94 -6.58 3.49 -9.20
N ARG A 95 -7.88 3.55 -9.45
CA ARG A 95 -8.90 2.83 -8.68
C ARG A 95 -9.21 1.49 -9.33
N HIS A 96 -9.78 0.60 -8.54
CA HIS A 96 -10.33 -0.66 -8.99
C HIS A 96 -11.66 -0.92 -8.26
N ARG A 97 -12.50 -1.79 -8.84
CA ARG A 97 -13.74 -2.26 -8.20
C ARG A 97 -13.45 -3.08 -6.94
N GLY A 98 -14.42 -3.12 -6.03
CA GLY A 98 -14.33 -3.85 -4.77
C GLY A 98 -14.98 -5.22 -4.78
N ALA A 99 -14.44 -6.15 -3.97
CA ALA A 99 -14.95 -7.50 -3.79
C ALA A 99 -16.16 -7.59 -2.89
N PHE A 100 -16.43 -6.54 -2.09
CA PHE A 100 -17.51 -6.38 -1.11
C PHE A 100 -18.10 -7.71 -0.58
N PRO A 101 -18.03 -7.99 0.74
CA PRO A 101 -18.43 -9.27 1.31
C PRO A 101 -19.72 -9.84 0.68
N LYS A 102 -19.57 -10.89 -0.15
CA LYS A 102 -20.67 -11.69 -0.73
C LYS A 102 -20.98 -12.88 0.19
N THR A 103 -21.06 -12.62 1.48
CA THR A 103 -20.79 -13.67 2.47
C THR A 103 -21.93 -13.97 3.40
N PHE A 104 -23.05 -13.27 3.29
CA PHE A 104 -24.18 -13.70 4.04
C PHE A 104 -25.03 -14.68 3.23
N SER A 105 -24.67 -15.97 3.36
CA SER A 105 -25.73 -16.97 3.29
C SER A 105 -26.85 -16.54 4.26
N PRO A 106 -28.13 -16.78 3.96
CA PRO A 106 -29.21 -16.47 4.90
C PRO A 106 -28.94 -17.02 6.31
N LEU A 107 -28.22 -18.14 6.38
CA LEU A 107 -27.76 -18.78 7.61
C LEU A 107 -26.66 -18.00 8.34
N SER A 108 -25.74 -17.36 7.61
CA SER A 108 -24.69 -16.51 8.19
C SER A 108 -25.24 -15.18 8.69
N ILE A 109 -26.18 -14.55 7.96
CA ILE A 109 -26.95 -13.40 8.48
C ILE A 109 -27.66 -13.84 9.75
N LEU A 110 -28.38 -14.97 9.72
CA LEU A 110 -29.11 -15.47 10.87
C LEU A 110 -28.20 -15.69 12.07
N PHE A 111 -27.05 -16.34 11.87
CA PHE A 111 -26.07 -16.61 12.92
C PHE A 111 -25.47 -15.32 13.50
N VAL A 112 -24.98 -14.39 12.66
CA VAL A 112 -24.45 -13.10 13.12
C VAL A 112 -25.52 -12.32 13.87
N SER A 113 -26.77 -12.39 13.41
CA SER A 113 -27.90 -11.73 14.06
C SER A 113 -28.22 -12.34 15.42
N ILE A 114 -28.19 -13.68 15.54
CA ILE A 114 -28.32 -14.37 16.82
C ILE A 114 -27.18 -13.95 17.75
N MET A 115 -25.93 -13.93 17.27
CA MET A 115 -24.76 -13.57 18.08
C MET A 115 -24.77 -12.11 18.54
N VAL A 116 -25.18 -11.18 17.66
CA VAL A 116 -25.36 -9.77 18.02
C VAL A 116 -26.54 -9.61 18.99
N GLY A 117 -27.63 -10.35 18.80
CA GLY A 117 -28.73 -10.40 19.75
C GLY A 117 -28.31 -10.91 21.13
N ILE A 118 -27.51 -11.98 21.19
CA ILE A 118 -26.92 -12.51 22.44
C ILE A 118 -25.98 -11.48 23.06
N LEU A 119 -25.04 -10.92 22.28
CA LEU A 119 -24.10 -9.90 22.75
C LEU A 119 -24.83 -8.69 23.32
N MET A 120 -25.89 -8.24 22.65
CA MET A 120 -26.70 -7.12 23.13
C MET A 120 -27.52 -7.46 24.35
N THR A 121 -28.02 -8.69 24.46
CA THR A 121 -28.67 -9.17 25.69
C THR A 121 -27.70 -9.16 26.86
N VAL A 122 -26.46 -9.60 26.64
CA VAL A 122 -25.38 -9.59 27.64
C VAL A 122 -24.97 -8.16 27.99
N LEU A 123 -24.77 -7.29 27.00
CA LEU A 123 -24.45 -5.87 27.21
C LEU A 123 -25.57 -5.17 27.97
N ASN A 124 -26.83 -5.41 27.62
CA ASN A 124 -27.98 -4.85 28.32
C ASN A 124 -28.05 -5.32 29.78
N TRP A 125 -27.76 -6.60 30.02
CA TRP A 125 -27.67 -7.14 31.38
C TRP A 125 -26.51 -6.52 32.19
N PHE A 126 -25.38 -6.21 31.54
CA PHE A 126 -24.18 -5.72 32.20
C PHE A 126 -24.18 -4.20 32.43
N ILE A 127 -24.69 -3.44 31.46
CA ILE A 127 -24.72 -1.97 31.46
C ILE A 127 -25.94 -1.46 32.24
N GLY A 128 -27.01 -2.25 32.32
CA GLY A 128 -28.27 -1.85 32.93
C GLY A 128 -28.96 -0.73 32.16
N THR A 129 -30.11 -0.28 32.66
CA THR A 129 -30.88 0.83 32.06
C THR A 129 -30.11 2.15 32.06
N ASP A 130 -29.25 2.35 33.05
CA ASP A 130 -28.61 3.64 33.30
C ASP A 130 -27.42 3.92 32.37
N GLY A 131 -26.74 2.89 31.86
CA GLY A 131 -25.69 3.12 30.87
C GLY A 131 -26.23 3.32 29.45
N TRP A 132 -27.45 2.83 29.15
CA TRP A 132 -28.12 3.14 27.88
C TRP A 132 -28.55 4.59 27.80
N THR A 133 -29.08 5.16 28.89
CA THR A 133 -29.47 6.58 28.92
C THR A 133 -28.26 7.52 28.73
N VAL A 134 -27.10 7.20 29.30
CA VAL A 134 -25.86 7.95 29.06
C VAL A 134 -25.41 7.86 27.60
N LEU A 135 -25.49 6.67 26.99
CA LEU A 135 -25.14 6.49 25.58
C LEU A 135 -26.10 7.27 24.65
N GLU A 136 -27.40 7.31 24.97
CA GLU A 136 -28.38 8.11 24.24
C GLU A 136 -28.12 9.60 24.38
N GLU A 137 -27.83 10.09 25.58
CA GLU A 137 -27.46 11.49 25.79
C GLU A 137 -26.26 11.87 24.90
N ILE A 138 -25.26 11.00 24.80
CA ILE A 138 -24.12 11.18 23.91
C ILE A 138 -24.56 11.20 22.43
N ILE A 139 -25.36 10.23 21.99
CA ILE A 139 -25.79 10.13 20.58
C ILE A 139 -26.68 11.32 20.19
N THR A 140 -27.68 11.66 20.99
CA THR A 140 -28.58 12.81 20.73
C THR A 140 -27.79 14.11 20.68
N THR A 141 -26.85 14.29 21.62
CA THR A 141 -25.99 15.49 21.66
C THR A 141 -25.05 15.58 20.45
N HIS A 142 -24.59 14.46 19.91
CA HIS A 142 -23.56 14.45 18.84
C HIS A 142 -24.12 14.24 17.43
N VAL A 143 -25.27 13.59 17.28
CA VAL A 143 -25.86 13.23 15.98
C VAL A 143 -27.08 14.09 15.65
N GLY A 144 -27.65 14.81 16.62
CA GLY A 144 -28.73 15.76 16.39
C GLY A 144 -30.04 15.12 15.94
N VAL A 145 -30.25 13.84 16.26
CA VAL A 145 -31.51 13.14 16.00
C VAL A 145 -32.44 13.42 17.17
N GLU A 146 -33.44 14.26 16.98
CA GLU A 146 -34.50 14.45 17.97
C GLU A 146 -35.23 13.12 18.16
N ALA A 147 -35.22 12.62 19.40
CA ALA A 147 -35.74 11.30 19.80
C ALA A 147 -37.29 11.27 19.86
N ALA A 148 -37.96 11.89 18.90
CA ALA A 148 -39.42 11.92 18.84
C ALA A 148 -39.94 10.64 18.18
N ASP A 149 -40.62 9.82 18.98
CA ASP A 149 -41.58 8.79 18.57
C ASP A 149 -41.07 7.64 17.71
N VAL A 150 -40.01 6.95 18.13
CA VAL A 150 -39.76 5.59 17.66
C VAL A 150 -40.46 4.61 18.63
N PRO A 151 -41.59 3.99 18.25
CA PRO A 151 -42.35 3.07 19.13
C PRO A 151 -41.65 1.71 19.35
N LEU A 152 -40.44 1.52 18.80
CA LEU A 152 -39.59 0.36 19.08
C LEU A 152 -38.67 0.69 20.25
N GLY A 153 -38.64 -0.19 21.27
CA GLY A 153 -37.64 -0.10 22.34
C GLY A 153 -36.21 -0.06 21.79
N GLN A 154 -35.31 0.60 22.52
CA GLN A 154 -33.92 0.91 22.11
C GLN A 154 -33.16 -0.28 21.53
N THR A 155 -33.25 -1.44 22.19
CA THR A 155 -32.67 -2.70 21.72
C THR A 155 -33.18 -3.08 20.33
N SER A 156 -34.47 -2.92 20.08
CA SER A 156 -35.10 -3.22 18.80
C SER A 156 -34.70 -2.22 17.71
N ALA A 157 -34.53 -0.94 18.05
CA ALA A 157 -34.04 0.07 17.11
C ALA A 157 -32.59 -0.20 16.68
N PHE A 158 -31.70 -0.53 17.63
CA PHE A 158 -30.32 -0.92 17.32
C PHE A 158 -30.28 -2.19 16.48
N ILE A 159 -31.01 -3.24 16.89
CA ILE A 159 -31.08 -4.50 16.14
C ILE A 159 -31.55 -4.22 14.70
N LEU A 160 -32.61 -3.42 14.54
CA LEU A 160 -33.10 -3.02 13.22
C LEU A 160 -32.04 -2.26 12.42
N ALA A 161 -31.36 -1.29 13.01
CA ALA A 161 -30.28 -0.54 12.36
C ALA A 161 -29.12 -1.45 11.94
N PHE A 162 -28.76 -2.42 12.78
CA PHE A 162 -27.74 -3.42 12.49
C PHE A 162 -28.17 -4.32 11.32
N PHE A 163 -29.41 -4.83 11.32
CA PHE A 163 -29.96 -5.61 10.22
C PHE A 163 -30.05 -4.82 8.93
N LEU A 164 -30.52 -3.57 8.98
CA LEU A 164 -30.53 -2.66 7.84
C LEU A 164 -29.10 -2.39 7.35
N GLY A 165 -28.13 -2.29 8.25
CA GLY A 165 -26.71 -2.18 7.92
C GLY A 165 -26.17 -3.42 7.21
N LEU A 166 -26.45 -4.62 7.73
CA LEU A 166 -26.10 -5.89 7.08
C LEU A 166 -26.77 -6.02 5.71
N LEU A 167 -28.06 -5.73 5.61
CA LEU A 167 -28.81 -5.75 4.35
C LEU A 167 -28.24 -4.72 3.37
N ALA A 168 -27.92 -3.51 3.83
CA ALA A 168 -27.29 -2.50 3.00
C ALA A 168 -25.90 -2.94 2.53
N MET A 169 -25.12 -3.64 3.37
CA MET A 169 -23.84 -4.25 2.96
C MET A 169 -24.04 -5.35 1.91
N GLU A 170 -25.03 -6.22 2.07
CA GLU A 170 -25.34 -7.28 1.10
C GLU A 170 -25.82 -6.70 -0.24
N LEU A 171 -26.73 -5.70 -0.19
CA LEU A 171 -27.17 -4.96 -1.38
C LEU A 171 -26.00 -4.19 -2.02
N ALA A 172 -25.09 -3.65 -1.21
CA ALA A 172 -23.83 -3.07 -1.69
C ALA A 172 -22.86 -4.13 -2.22
N GLY A 173 -22.99 -5.40 -1.85
CA GLY A 173 -22.27 -6.53 -2.43
C GLY A 173 -22.76 -6.93 -3.83
N ASN A 174 -23.95 -6.50 -4.23
CA ASN A 174 -24.43 -6.75 -5.58
C ASN A 174 -23.55 -6.01 -6.61
N GLY A 175 -23.02 -6.75 -7.59
CA GLY A 175 -22.03 -6.25 -8.54
C GLY A 175 -20.60 -6.19 -8.01
N SER A 176 -20.27 -6.86 -6.89
CA SER A 176 -18.90 -6.91 -6.40
C SER A 176 -17.97 -7.64 -7.38
N ALA A 177 -16.73 -7.17 -7.46
CA ALA A 177 -15.71 -7.65 -8.36
C ALA A 177 -14.96 -8.87 -7.81
N SER A 178 -14.68 -9.86 -8.66
CA SER A 178 -13.66 -10.87 -8.34
C SER A 178 -12.28 -10.23 -8.27
N PHE A 179 -11.30 -10.93 -7.66
CA PHE A 179 -9.92 -10.44 -7.65
C PHE A 179 -9.36 -10.24 -9.07
N ASP A 180 -9.63 -11.18 -9.99
CA ASP A 180 -9.26 -11.05 -11.40
C ASP A 180 -9.84 -9.80 -12.05
N GLN A 181 -11.08 -9.43 -11.72
CA GLN A 181 -11.70 -8.20 -12.21
C GLN A 181 -10.98 -6.95 -11.69
N MET A 182 -10.45 -6.96 -10.45
CA MET A 182 -9.62 -5.88 -9.92
C MET A 182 -8.29 -5.77 -10.67
N GLN A 183 -7.64 -6.90 -10.97
CA GLN A 183 -6.42 -6.90 -11.77
C GLN A 183 -6.69 -6.36 -13.17
N ASN A 184 -7.78 -6.80 -13.80
CA ASN A 184 -8.19 -6.29 -15.11
C ASN A 184 -8.48 -4.79 -15.08
N ASP A 185 -9.15 -4.28 -14.05
CA ASP A 185 -9.38 -2.83 -13.88
C ASP A 185 -8.06 -2.05 -13.86
N VAL A 186 -7.04 -2.55 -13.14
CA VAL A 186 -5.71 -1.92 -13.08
C VAL A 186 -5.01 -1.98 -14.44
N MET A 187 -5.06 -3.12 -15.13
CA MET A 187 -4.42 -3.27 -16.44
C MET A 187 -5.10 -2.43 -17.53
N ASP A 188 -6.42 -2.32 -17.50
CA ASP A 188 -7.19 -1.48 -18.42
C ASP A 188 -6.90 0.01 -18.17
N ALA A 189 -6.75 0.40 -16.89
CA ALA A 189 -6.31 1.74 -16.53
C ALA A 189 -4.89 2.05 -17.03
N LEU A 190 -3.94 1.13 -16.89
CA LEU A 190 -2.57 1.28 -17.42
C LEU A 190 -2.58 1.40 -18.94
N ALA A 191 -3.34 0.56 -19.64
CA ALA A 191 -3.51 0.63 -21.10
C ALA A 191 -4.11 1.96 -21.54
N TYR A 192 -5.10 2.47 -20.79
CA TYR A 192 -5.69 3.77 -21.03
C TYR A 192 -4.69 4.91 -20.82
N VAL A 193 -3.86 4.86 -19.78
CA VAL A 193 -2.77 5.82 -19.54
C VAL A 193 -1.79 5.82 -20.70
N GLU A 194 -1.35 4.64 -21.13
CA GLU A 194 -0.39 4.50 -22.24
C GLU A 194 -0.96 5.08 -23.55
N LYS A 195 -2.21 4.74 -23.87
CA LYS A 195 -2.91 5.25 -25.06
C LYS A 195 -3.09 6.78 -25.03
N ASN A 196 -3.28 7.37 -23.84
CA ASN A 196 -3.58 8.79 -23.67
C ASN A 196 -2.41 9.62 -23.12
N LYS A 197 -1.19 9.06 -23.02
CA LYS A 197 -0.04 9.72 -22.40
C LYS A 197 0.26 11.11 -22.96
N LYS A 198 0.08 11.31 -24.28
CA LYS A 198 0.21 12.62 -24.94
C LYS A 198 -0.77 13.65 -24.38
N ARG A 199 -2.05 13.26 -24.29
CA ARG A 199 -3.13 14.09 -23.74
C ARG A 199 -2.88 14.45 -22.28
N PHE A 200 -2.32 13.53 -21.52
CA PHE A 200 -2.02 13.75 -20.10
C PHE A 200 -0.76 14.58 -19.86
N GLY A 201 -0.04 14.99 -20.90
CA GLY A 201 1.25 15.67 -20.74
C GLY A 201 2.33 14.76 -20.17
N LEU A 202 2.15 13.44 -20.22
CA LEU A 202 3.13 12.43 -19.80
C LEU A 202 4.09 12.11 -20.95
N ASN A 203 4.42 13.10 -21.77
CA ASN A 203 4.97 12.88 -23.10
C ASN A 203 6.13 13.85 -23.32
N ILE A 204 7.32 13.45 -22.86
CA ILE A 204 8.56 14.22 -23.09
C ILE A 204 9.63 13.36 -23.78
N SER A 205 9.55 12.03 -23.73
CA SER A 205 10.19 11.12 -24.68
C SER A 205 9.63 9.72 -24.44
N SER A 206 9.89 8.77 -25.35
CA SER A 206 9.68 7.33 -25.14
C SER A 206 10.42 6.73 -23.93
N GLU A 207 11.04 7.56 -23.10
CA GLU A 207 11.87 7.14 -22.00
C GLU A 207 11.38 7.61 -20.63
N LEU A 208 10.21 8.21 -20.40
CA LEU A 208 9.87 8.65 -19.03
C LEU A 208 9.96 7.48 -18.04
N PRO A 209 10.69 7.63 -16.91
CA PRO A 209 10.78 6.54 -15.94
C PRO A 209 9.42 6.32 -15.31
N ILE A 210 8.99 5.07 -15.25
CA ILE A 210 7.75 4.69 -14.58
C ILE A 210 8.11 3.94 -13.30
N ILE A 211 7.53 4.38 -12.19
CA ILE A 211 7.50 3.64 -10.94
C ILE A 211 6.07 3.11 -10.77
N PHE A 212 5.91 1.80 -10.62
CA PHE A 212 4.59 1.18 -10.48
C PHE A 212 4.42 0.52 -9.12
N GLY A 213 3.24 0.61 -8.54
CA GLY A 213 2.90 -0.22 -7.40
C GLY A 213 1.60 0.22 -6.74
N GLY A 214 1.52 0.15 -5.43
CA GLY A 214 0.27 0.41 -4.75
C GLY A 214 0.36 0.46 -3.23
N TYR A 215 -0.76 0.84 -2.64
CA TYR A 215 -0.92 1.01 -1.21
C TYR A 215 -1.87 -0.05 -0.62
N SER A 216 -1.56 -0.65 0.54
CA SER A 216 -2.47 -1.58 1.23
C SER A 216 -2.97 -2.71 0.32
N SER A 217 -4.29 -2.92 0.24
CA SER A 217 -4.91 -3.87 -0.69
C SER A 217 -4.67 -3.53 -2.17
N GLY A 218 -4.43 -2.26 -2.51
CA GLY A 218 -4.02 -1.85 -3.85
C GLY A 218 -2.58 -2.28 -4.15
N GLY A 219 -1.72 -2.28 -3.13
CA GLY A 219 -0.40 -2.90 -3.19
C GLY A 219 -0.46 -4.40 -3.47
N HIS A 220 -1.45 -5.09 -2.88
CA HIS A 220 -1.74 -6.49 -3.21
C HIS A 220 -2.05 -6.66 -4.70
N VAL A 221 -3.08 -5.95 -5.20
CA VAL A 221 -3.50 -6.05 -6.62
C VAL A 221 -2.34 -5.68 -7.56
N ALA A 222 -1.61 -4.60 -7.28
CA ALA A 222 -0.47 -4.16 -8.08
C ALA A 222 0.65 -5.21 -8.14
N SER A 223 0.99 -5.81 -6.99
CA SER A 223 2.02 -6.86 -6.95
C SER A 223 1.62 -8.12 -7.73
N CYS A 224 0.34 -8.52 -7.67
CA CYS A 224 -0.17 -9.62 -8.47
C CYS A 224 -0.17 -9.29 -9.97
N CYS A 225 -0.53 -8.06 -10.37
CA CYS A 225 -0.40 -7.62 -11.75
C CYS A 225 1.06 -7.66 -12.24
N ALA A 226 2.03 -7.25 -11.39
CA ALA A 226 3.45 -7.28 -11.75
C ALA A 226 3.99 -8.71 -11.91
N GLN A 227 3.43 -9.69 -11.18
CA GLN A 227 3.81 -11.11 -11.25
C GLN A 227 3.15 -11.87 -12.41
N GLU A 228 2.28 -11.25 -13.20
CA GLU A 228 1.51 -11.90 -14.26
C GLU A 228 1.74 -11.20 -15.63
N PRO A 229 2.88 -11.45 -16.31
CA PRO A 229 3.24 -10.81 -17.57
C PRO A 229 2.20 -10.98 -18.70
N ASP A 230 1.43 -12.07 -18.67
CA ASP A 230 0.39 -12.32 -19.66
C ASP A 230 -0.73 -11.28 -19.59
N LEU A 231 -1.06 -10.76 -18.40
CA LEU A 231 -2.05 -9.68 -18.25
C LEU A 231 -1.59 -8.40 -18.96
N TRP A 232 -0.29 -8.09 -18.92
CA TRP A 232 0.31 -6.95 -19.63
C TRP A 232 0.24 -7.15 -21.14
N LYS A 233 0.67 -8.32 -21.60
CA LYS A 233 0.66 -8.68 -23.02
C LYS A 233 -0.74 -8.61 -23.62
N GLN A 234 -1.77 -9.10 -22.92
CA GLN A 234 -3.15 -9.06 -23.41
C GLN A 234 -3.68 -7.63 -23.63
N ARG A 235 -3.08 -6.61 -22.99
CA ARG A 235 -3.45 -5.19 -23.15
C ARG A 235 -2.51 -4.43 -24.09
N ASN A 236 -1.64 -5.15 -24.80
CA ASN A 236 -0.57 -4.57 -25.63
C ASN A 236 0.37 -3.65 -24.84
N LEU A 237 0.54 -3.92 -23.54
CA LEU A 237 1.53 -3.24 -22.72
C LEU A 237 2.86 -4.00 -22.80
N PRO A 238 4.02 -3.30 -22.76
CA PRO A 238 5.31 -3.96 -22.56
C PRO A 238 5.31 -4.78 -21.28
N SER A 239 6.17 -5.80 -21.18
CA SER A 239 6.33 -6.53 -19.91
C SER A 239 6.74 -5.58 -18.78
N PRO A 240 6.47 -5.91 -17.50
CA PRO A 240 6.82 -5.05 -16.37
C PRO A 240 8.28 -4.55 -16.42
N GLU A 241 9.23 -5.41 -16.77
CA GLU A 241 10.67 -5.09 -16.83
C GLU A 241 11.03 -4.07 -17.90
N ASN A 242 10.20 -3.98 -18.95
CA ASN A 242 10.37 -3.05 -20.06
C ASN A 242 9.51 -1.80 -19.90
N TYR A 243 8.48 -1.84 -19.06
CA TYR A 243 7.59 -0.72 -18.79
C TYR A 243 8.04 0.11 -17.60
N CYS A 244 8.47 -0.54 -16.51
CA CYS A 244 8.81 0.07 -15.24
C CYS A 244 10.33 0.11 -15.00
N GLU A 245 10.80 1.12 -14.27
CA GLU A 245 12.19 1.17 -13.78
C GLU A 245 12.31 0.67 -12.34
N SER A 246 11.21 0.71 -11.58
CA SER A 246 11.15 0.24 -10.20
C SER A 246 9.70 -0.04 -9.77
N LEU A 247 9.57 -0.86 -8.72
CA LEU A 247 8.32 -1.14 -8.03
C LEU A 247 8.29 -0.45 -6.66
N LEU A 248 7.15 0.14 -6.30
CA LEU A 248 6.95 0.85 -5.03
C LEU A 248 5.70 0.35 -4.32
N TYR A 249 5.89 -0.28 -3.16
CA TYR A 249 4.81 -0.82 -2.36
C TYR A 249 4.74 -0.13 -1.00
N ILE A 250 3.61 0.51 -0.69
CA ILE A 250 3.40 1.23 0.56
C ILE A 250 2.46 0.41 1.43
N SER A 251 2.99 -0.16 2.50
CA SER A 251 2.29 -1.09 3.39
C SER A 251 1.40 -2.08 2.60
N PRO A 252 1.96 -2.83 1.63
CA PRO A 252 1.18 -3.70 0.76
C PRO A 252 0.67 -4.93 1.51
N VAL A 253 -0.55 -5.40 1.22
CA VAL A 253 -0.92 -6.75 1.64
C VAL A 253 -0.26 -7.77 0.70
N LEU A 254 0.65 -8.59 1.22
CA LEU A 254 1.43 -9.57 0.45
C LEU A 254 1.06 -11.01 0.78
N SER A 255 0.31 -11.20 1.86
CA SER A 255 -0.12 -12.51 2.36
C SER A 255 -1.64 -12.58 2.51
N THR A 256 -2.26 -13.43 1.70
CA THR A 256 -3.70 -13.78 1.78
C THR A 256 -3.92 -15.22 2.22
N LYS A 257 -2.82 -15.93 2.49
CA LYS A 257 -2.79 -17.33 2.93
C LYS A 257 -1.84 -17.44 4.13
N PRO A 258 -2.04 -18.39 5.05
CA PRO A 258 -1.08 -18.67 6.10
C PRO A 258 0.35 -18.84 5.54
N TYR A 259 1.32 -18.07 6.01
CA TYR A 259 2.70 -18.08 5.48
C TYR A 259 3.75 -18.56 6.50
N VAL A 260 3.32 -19.18 7.61
CA VAL A 260 4.23 -19.71 8.65
C VAL A 260 5.23 -20.71 8.06
N GLU A 261 4.83 -21.51 7.09
CA GLU A 261 5.73 -22.43 6.37
C GLU A 261 6.82 -21.68 5.59
N MET A 262 6.47 -20.53 4.98
CA MET A 262 7.44 -19.66 4.32
C MET A 262 8.43 -19.05 5.32
N CYS A 263 7.98 -18.64 6.52
CA CYS A 263 8.89 -18.19 7.58
C CYS A 263 9.89 -19.28 8.00
N ARG A 264 9.44 -20.53 8.10
CA ARG A 264 10.34 -21.67 8.40
C ARG A 264 11.35 -21.87 7.27
N LYS A 265 10.89 -21.80 6.01
CA LYS A 265 11.76 -21.92 4.82
C LYS A 265 12.81 -20.81 4.77
N ILE A 266 12.46 -19.58 5.12
CA ILE A 266 13.42 -18.46 5.17
C ILE A 266 14.43 -18.69 6.29
N SER A 267 13.96 -19.06 7.48
CA SER A 267 14.84 -19.38 8.61
C SER A 267 15.86 -20.47 8.26
N SER A 268 15.46 -21.50 7.50
CA SER A 268 16.37 -22.56 7.06
C SER A 268 17.33 -22.14 5.94
N MET A 269 16.91 -21.23 5.05
CA MET A 269 17.81 -20.64 4.05
C MET A 269 18.87 -19.74 4.69
N SER A 270 18.50 -18.94 5.69
CA SER A 270 19.44 -18.09 6.42
C SER A 270 20.47 -18.92 7.18
N SER A 271 20.08 -20.00 7.86
CA SER A 271 21.02 -20.85 8.62
C SER A 271 22.01 -21.60 7.73
N SER A 272 21.58 -22.06 6.55
CA SER A 272 22.46 -22.76 5.60
C SER A 272 23.50 -21.84 4.96
N SER A 273 23.13 -20.60 4.64
CA SER A 273 24.05 -19.63 4.02
C SER A 273 25.23 -19.22 4.92
N LEU A 274 25.08 -19.30 6.25
CA LEU A 274 26.16 -19.00 7.20
C LEU A 274 27.17 -20.14 7.36
N SER A 275 26.82 -21.37 6.99
CA SER A 275 27.66 -22.55 7.21
C SER A 275 28.72 -22.80 6.13
N THR A 276 28.63 -22.12 4.98
CA THR A 276 29.54 -22.29 3.84
C THR A 276 30.63 -21.22 3.72
N MET A 277 30.66 -20.22 4.61
CA MET A 277 31.83 -19.35 4.74
C MET A 277 32.87 -20.03 5.64
N SER A 278 33.51 -21.07 5.11
CA SER A 278 34.76 -21.58 5.68
C SER A 278 35.75 -20.42 5.80
N PRO A 279 36.44 -20.25 6.94
CA PRO A 279 37.40 -19.16 7.13
C PRO A 279 38.43 -19.23 6.01
N SER A 280 38.52 -18.18 5.19
CA SER A 280 39.57 -18.07 4.19
C SER A 280 40.93 -18.24 4.89
N PRO A 281 41.83 -19.07 4.33
CA PRO A 281 43.16 -19.23 4.90
C PRO A 281 43.85 -17.86 4.93
N SER A 282 44.31 -17.51 6.13
CA SER A 282 45.06 -16.31 6.46
C SER A 282 46.06 -15.91 5.37
N MET A 283 45.87 -14.73 4.79
CA MET A 283 46.88 -14.07 3.96
C MET A 283 48.09 -13.68 4.85
N PRO A 284 49.34 -13.88 4.38
CA PRO A 284 50.53 -13.47 5.11
C PRO A 284 50.64 -11.93 5.16
N SER A 285 50.91 -11.40 6.35
CA SER A 285 51.11 -9.97 6.59
C SER A 285 52.37 -9.48 5.88
N LEU A 286 52.23 -8.56 4.93
CA LEU A 286 53.33 -7.76 4.42
C LEU A 286 53.25 -6.36 5.04
N SER A 287 54.18 -6.12 5.97
CA SER A 287 54.51 -4.80 6.48
C SER A 287 55.18 -3.97 5.37
N PRO A 288 54.84 -2.68 5.21
CA PRO A 288 55.75 -1.73 4.61
C PRO A 288 56.27 -0.75 5.66
N SER A 289 57.55 -0.49 5.50
CA SER A 289 58.43 0.36 6.29
C SER A 289 58.05 1.84 6.27
N ASP A 290 58.56 2.52 7.30
CA ASP A 290 58.52 3.95 7.56
C ASP A 290 58.91 4.85 6.38
N GLY A 291 58.22 5.98 6.28
CA GLY A 291 58.57 7.10 5.40
C GLY A 291 57.84 8.36 5.87
N SER A 292 58.60 9.26 6.49
CA SER A 292 58.18 10.44 7.24
C SER A 292 57.80 11.66 6.39
N GLN A 293 57.04 12.54 7.05
CA GLN A 293 57.01 14.01 6.95
C GLN A 293 56.01 14.77 6.03
N SER A 294 55.15 15.52 6.75
CA SER A 294 54.69 16.90 6.55
C SER A 294 53.81 17.24 5.35
N ASN A 295 52.51 17.46 5.64
CA ASN A 295 51.87 18.76 5.41
C ASN A 295 50.54 18.84 6.16
N ASP A 296 50.57 19.53 7.29
CA ASP A 296 49.40 20.03 8.01
C ASP A 296 48.85 21.24 7.27
N GLN A 297 47.70 21.08 6.61
CA GLN A 297 46.66 22.11 6.38
C GLN A 297 45.58 21.52 5.46
N ASN A 298 44.60 20.81 6.02
CA ASN A 298 43.22 20.67 5.49
C ASN A 298 42.33 19.71 6.33
N ALA A 299 42.48 19.70 7.66
CA ALA A 299 41.77 18.75 8.52
C ALA A 299 40.41 19.25 9.08
N ALA A 300 39.98 20.48 8.78
CA ALA A 300 38.74 21.03 9.34
C ALA A 300 37.48 20.84 8.45
N ALA A 301 37.63 20.60 7.15
CA ALA A 301 36.49 20.48 6.22
C ALA A 301 36.04 19.04 5.91
N ARG A 302 36.81 18.01 6.32
CA ARG A 302 36.47 16.60 6.08
C ARG A 302 35.72 15.91 7.23
N ARG A 303 35.74 16.46 8.45
CA ARG A 303 35.03 15.89 9.61
C ARG A 303 33.52 16.17 9.65
N ALA A 304 32.98 16.96 8.73
CA ALA A 304 31.54 17.24 8.64
C ALA A 304 30.78 16.32 7.67
N LEU A 305 31.47 15.48 6.87
CA LEU A 305 30.83 14.54 5.93
C LEU A 305 30.92 13.06 6.32
N GLU A 306 31.79 12.70 7.28
CA GLU A 306 31.96 11.30 7.72
C GLU A 306 31.07 10.90 8.92
N ASN A 307 30.36 11.87 9.53
CA ASN A 307 29.45 11.61 10.65
C ASN A 307 27.97 11.43 10.25
N SER A 308 27.64 11.42 8.95
CA SER A 308 26.25 11.35 8.47
C SER A 308 25.91 10.06 7.71
N SER A 309 26.86 9.11 7.62
CA SER A 309 26.68 7.83 6.94
C SER A 309 26.76 6.64 7.89
N SER A 310 26.31 6.80 9.14
CA SER A 310 25.88 5.65 9.93
C SER A 310 24.57 5.14 9.31
N SER A 311 24.70 4.31 8.27
CA SER A 311 23.59 3.51 7.79
C SER A 311 23.07 2.73 8.98
N MET A 312 21.92 3.14 9.52
CA MET A 312 21.09 2.29 10.35
C MET A 312 20.62 1.14 9.45
N SER A 313 21.51 0.18 9.20
CA SER A 313 21.16 -1.17 8.84
C SER A 313 20.54 -1.77 10.10
N SER A 314 19.33 -1.33 10.44
CA SER A 314 18.44 -2.05 11.32
C SER A 314 17.96 -3.26 10.53
N THR A 315 18.84 -4.25 10.37
CA THR A 315 18.45 -5.65 10.26
C THR A 315 17.74 -5.96 11.56
N ALA A 316 16.46 -5.59 11.64
CA ALA A 316 15.56 -6.09 12.66
C ALA A 316 15.67 -7.60 12.56
N SER A 317 16.41 -8.19 13.49
CA SER A 317 16.78 -9.59 13.41
C SER A 317 15.48 -10.39 13.43
N LEU A 318 15.28 -11.26 12.44
CA LEU A 318 14.13 -12.18 12.39
C LEU A 318 13.97 -12.97 13.70
N SER A 319 15.05 -13.10 14.49
CA SER A 319 15.03 -13.68 15.83
C SER A 319 14.07 -12.97 16.81
N SER A 320 13.78 -11.67 16.64
CA SER A 320 12.82 -10.96 17.49
C SER A 320 11.35 -11.37 17.25
N LEU A 321 11.03 -11.99 16.11
CA LEU A 321 9.71 -12.53 15.80
C LEU A 321 9.45 -13.90 16.47
N GLN A 322 10.45 -14.54 17.06
CA GLN A 322 10.30 -15.91 17.62
C GLN A 322 9.78 -15.95 19.06
N SER A 323 9.75 -14.83 19.81
CA SER A 323 9.44 -14.84 21.25
C SER A 323 8.00 -14.48 21.62
N THR A 324 7.18 -14.07 20.66
CA THR A 324 5.75 -13.81 20.87
C THR A 324 4.95 -14.89 20.19
N SER A 325 3.99 -15.50 20.91
CA SER A 325 3.05 -16.51 20.38
C SER A 325 2.66 -16.18 18.94
N SER A 326 3.04 -17.05 18.00
CA SER A 326 2.79 -16.85 16.57
C SER A 326 1.32 -16.46 16.37
N PRO A 327 1.04 -15.32 15.73
CA PRO A 327 -0.34 -14.86 15.66
C PRO A 327 -1.20 -15.88 14.89
N PRO A 328 -2.49 -15.98 15.22
CA PRO A 328 -3.36 -17.03 14.71
C PRO A 328 -3.47 -16.96 13.19
N THR A 329 -2.86 -17.91 12.50
CA THR A 329 -2.86 -17.99 11.03
C THR A 329 -4.25 -18.14 10.43
N TRP A 330 -5.18 -18.71 11.18
CA TRP A 330 -6.58 -18.85 10.77
C TRP A 330 -7.23 -17.49 10.49
N LEU A 331 -6.79 -16.42 11.18
CA LEU A 331 -7.38 -15.09 11.05
C LEU A 331 -7.13 -14.48 9.66
N THR A 332 -5.98 -14.78 9.04
CA THR A 332 -5.71 -14.41 7.63
C THR A 332 -6.74 -15.04 6.70
N SER A 333 -6.97 -16.34 6.85
CA SER A 333 -7.94 -17.06 6.05
C SER A 333 -9.36 -16.53 6.27
N GLU A 334 -9.76 -16.24 7.52
CA GLU A 334 -11.10 -15.75 7.82
C GLU A 334 -11.33 -14.32 7.32
N LEU A 335 -10.34 -13.43 7.38
CA LEU A 335 -10.47 -12.09 6.81
C LEU A 335 -10.63 -12.14 5.29
N VAL A 336 -9.80 -12.93 4.61
CA VAL A 336 -9.87 -13.08 3.14
C VAL A 336 -11.19 -13.75 2.75
N LYS A 337 -11.66 -14.76 3.51
CA LYS A 337 -13.00 -15.35 3.34
C LYS A 337 -14.11 -14.35 3.57
N ALA A 338 -14.03 -13.49 4.58
CA ALA A 338 -15.06 -12.48 4.82
C ALA A 338 -15.21 -11.55 3.60
N ILE A 339 -14.10 -11.17 2.97
CA ILE A 339 -14.05 -10.22 1.85
C ILE A 339 -14.42 -10.86 0.52
N PHE A 340 -13.83 -12.02 0.19
CA PHE A 340 -13.97 -12.68 -1.11
C PHE A 340 -14.94 -13.88 -1.12
N GLY A 341 -15.49 -14.24 0.05
CA GLY A 341 -16.38 -15.39 0.19
C GLY A 341 -15.76 -16.69 -0.31
N HIS A 342 -16.52 -17.43 -1.11
CA HIS A 342 -16.06 -18.69 -1.70
C HIS A 342 -14.86 -18.52 -2.65
N ALA A 343 -14.60 -17.32 -3.17
CA ALA A 343 -13.45 -17.03 -4.03
C ALA A 343 -12.15 -16.75 -3.23
N ALA A 344 -12.20 -16.75 -1.90
CA ALA A 344 -11.02 -16.51 -1.07
C ALA A 344 -9.85 -17.48 -1.34
N SER A 345 -10.14 -18.75 -1.64
CA SER A 345 -9.11 -19.75 -1.99
C SER A 345 -8.39 -19.46 -3.30
N GLN A 346 -9.07 -18.77 -4.23
CA GLN A 346 -8.56 -18.34 -5.53
C GLN A 346 -7.77 -17.03 -5.44
N THR A 347 -7.91 -16.29 -4.34
CA THR A 347 -7.18 -15.04 -4.15
C THR A 347 -5.68 -15.33 -4.09
N PRO A 348 -4.86 -14.75 -4.98
CA PRO A 348 -3.42 -14.97 -5.00
C PRO A 348 -2.77 -14.40 -3.74
N SER A 349 -1.58 -14.88 -3.44
CA SER A 349 -0.78 -14.42 -2.31
C SER A 349 0.65 -14.15 -2.80
N PRO A 350 1.02 -12.88 -3.04
CA PRO A 350 2.31 -12.51 -3.62
C PRO A 350 3.53 -13.15 -2.95
N ILE A 351 3.49 -13.30 -1.62
CA ILE A 351 4.57 -13.95 -0.86
C ILE A 351 4.77 -15.42 -1.23
N HIS A 352 3.71 -16.13 -1.59
CA HIS A 352 3.78 -17.53 -2.01
C HIS A 352 4.19 -17.68 -3.48
N THR A 353 4.02 -16.63 -4.28
CA THR A 353 4.37 -16.56 -5.70
C THR A 353 5.58 -15.64 -5.95
N TYR A 354 6.41 -15.37 -4.92
CA TYR A 354 7.52 -14.42 -5.01
C TYR A 354 8.52 -14.71 -6.14
N HIS A 355 8.69 -15.98 -6.52
CA HIS A 355 9.53 -16.40 -7.64
C HIS A 355 9.05 -15.91 -9.02
N LYS A 356 7.78 -15.51 -9.14
CA LYS A 356 7.20 -14.88 -10.34
C LYS A 356 7.46 -13.36 -10.39
N SER A 357 8.08 -12.78 -9.36
CA SER A 357 8.28 -11.33 -9.32
C SER A 357 9.23 -10.91 -10.42
N PRO A 358 8.96 -9.79 -11.13
CA PRO A 358 9.83 -9.32 -12.19
C PRO A 358 11.18 -8.91 -11.61
N SER A 359 12.24 -9.00 -12.44
CA SER A 359 13.62 -8.63 -12.06
C SER A 359 13.82 -7.11 -12.00
N LEU A 360 12.98 -6.43 -11.22
CA LEU A 360 12.94 -4.99 -11.03
C LEU A 360 13.30 -4.60 -9.60
N PRO A 361 14.05 -3.52 -9.40
CA PRO A 361 14.27 -2.97 -8.07
C PRO A 361 12.95 -2.65 -7.38
N SER A 362 12.77 -3.18 -6.16
CA SER A 362 11.51 -3.05 -5.41
C SER A 362 11.74 -2.35 -4.08
N THR A 363 10.97 -1.29 -3.81
CA THR A 363 10.99 -0.58 -2.53
C THR A 363 9.69 -0.77 -1.78
N PHE A 364 9.81 -1.22 -0.54
CA PHE A 364 8.72 -1.49 0.39
C PHE A 364 8.77 -0.47 1.52
N VAL A 365 7.71 0.29 1.72
CA VAL A 365 7.57 1.24 2.83
C VAL A 365 6.52 0.69 3.78
N GLY A 366 6.93 0.04 4.88
CA GLY A 366 5.99 -0.56 5.84
C GLY A 366 5.84 0.29 7.10
N CYS A 367 4.75 0.09 7.84
CA CYS A 367 4.54 0.75 9.12
C CYS A 367 5.05 -0.13 10.26
N ARG A 368 5.60 0.47 11.33
CA ARG A 368 5.91 -0.25 12.58
C ARG A 368 4.68 -0.55 13.42
N LYS A 369 3.65 0.29 13.29
CA LYS A 369 2.41 0.21 14.08
C LYS A 369 1.20 -0.03 13.19
N GLU A 370 1.29 -0.91 12.19
CA GLU A 370 0.32 -1.10 11.08
C GLU A 370 -1.15 -0.76 11.41
N MET A 371 -2.06 -1.73 11.50
CA MET A 371 -3.46 -1.45 11.80
C MET A 371 -3.64 -1.33 13.32
N PHE A 372 -3.59 -0.09 13.83
CA PHE A 372 -3.73 0.24 15.26
C PHE A 372 -2.62 -0.33 16.16
N GLY A 373 -1.43 -0.61 15.61
CA GLY A 373 -0.33 -1.22 16.37
C GLY A 373 -0.54 -2.69 16.75
N LEU A 374 -1.55 -3.34 16.16
CA LEU A 374 -1.79 -4.77 16.36
C LEU A 374 -0.76 -5.59 15.58
N LYS A 375 0.26 -6.09 16.28
CA LYS A 375 1.39 -6.87 15.72
C LYS A 375 0.98 -8.06 14.84
N TRP A 376 -0.23 -8.59 15.00
CA TRP A 376 -0.68 -9.73 14.19
C TRP A 376 -1.08 -9.33 12.76
N LEU A 377 -1.39 -8.05 12.50
CA LEU A 377 -1.71 -7.59 11.15
C LEU A 377 -0.46 -7.49 10.27
N ASP A 378 0.73 -7.43 10.87
CA ASP A 378 2.01 -7.58 10.18
C ASP A 378 2.08 -8.90 9.37
N LEU A 379 1.30 -9.92 9.76
CA LEU A 379 1.14 -11.18 9.02
C LEU A 379 0.51 -11.03 7.62
N PHE A 380 -0.22 -9.95 7.35
CA PHE A 380 -0.78 -9.69 6.03
C PHE A 380 0.21 -8.90 5.19
N PHE A 381 0.87 -7.93 5.81
CA PHE A 381 1.71 -6.99 5.10
C PHE A 381 3.06 -7.59 4.71
N CYS A 382 3.68 -8.41 5.59
CA CYS A 382 4.87 -9.22 5.34
C CYS A 382 6.04 -8.55 4.59
N SER A 383 6.12 -7.22 4.61
CA SER A 383 7.01 -6.48 3.72
C SER A 383 8.51 -6.75 3.98
N PRO A 384 9.00 -6.84 5.24
CA PRO A 384 10.40 -7.21 5.49
C PRO A 384 10.73 -8.60 4.95
N THR A 385 9.91 -9.60 5.31
CA THR A 385 10.07 -11.00 4.92
C THR A 385 10.04 -11.16 3.40
N TYR A 386 9.12 -10.47 2.73
CA TYR A 386 9.04 -10.49 1.28
C TYR A 386 10.23 -9.81 0.61
N SER A 387 10.72 -8.70 1.16
CA SER A 387 11.94 -8.05 0.66
C SER A 387 13.15 -8.99 0.70
N GLU A 388 13.31 -9.76 1.77
CA GLU A 388 14.38 -10.76 1.89
C GLU A 388 14.23 -11.91 0.90
N LEU A 389 13.00 -12.41 0.70
CA LEU A 389 12.72 -13.43 -0.31
C LEU A 389 13.13 -12.97 -1.72
N LEU A 390 12.87 -11.71 -2.07
CA LEU A 390 13.27 -11.13 -3.35
C LEU A 390 14.79 -11.03 -3.47
N LYS A 391 15.50 -10.59 -2.41
CA LYS A 391 16.97 -10.56 -2.39
C LYS A 391 17.57 -11.94 -2.63
N ASN A 392 16.98 -12.98 -2.02
CA ASN A 392 17.45 -14.35 -2.13
C ASN A 392 17.34 -14.93 -3.56
N ILE A 393 16.51 -14.33 -4.42
CA ILE A 393 16.41 -14.70 -5.85
C ILE A 393 17.09 -13.67 -6.76
N GLY A 394 17.95 -12.81 -6.22
CA GLY A 394 18.76 -11.86 -6.97
C GLY A 394 18.04 -10.57 -7.38
N ILE A 395 16.86 -10.29 -6.82
CA ILE A 395 16.11 -9.06 -7.09
C ILE A 395 16.54 -7.98 -6.08
N ASP A 396 16.99 -6.82 -6.57
CA ASP A 396 17.30 -5.65 -5.74
C ASP A 396 16.03 -5.23 -4.99
N SER A 397 16.08 -5.25 -3.67
CA SER A 397 14.91 -5.01 -2.84
C SER A 397 15.29 -4.26 -1.57
N ARG A 398 14.49 -3.25 -1.24
CA ARG A 398 14.71 -2.38 -0.09
C ARG A 398 13.46 -2.31 0.75
N TYR A 399 13.60 -2.47 2.06
CA TYR A 399 12.53 -2.25 3.02
C TYR A 399 12.86 -1.04 3.89
N VAL A 400 11.88 -0.15 4.06
CA VAL A 400 11.93 1.03 4.91
C VAL A 400 10.79 0.93 5.91
N ALA A 401 11.13 0.79 7.19
CA ALA A 401 10.15 0.81 8.28
C ALA A 401 9.88 2.26 8.71
N VAL A 402 8.60 2.61 8.86
CA VAL A 402 8.14 3.94 9.26
C VAL A 402 7.51 3.89 10.64
N GLU A 403 7.87 4.82 11.51
CA GLU A 403 7.18 5.04 12.81
C GLU A 403 5.82 5.74 12.59
N SER A 404 4.92 5.04 11.91
CA SER A 404 3.55 5.45 11.63
C SER A 404 2.63 4.25 11.84
N ASP A 405 1.33 4.51 11.87
CA ASP A 405 0.30 3.51 11.61
C ASP A 405 -0.09 3.49 10.12
N HIS A 406 -0.85 2.48 9.75
CA HIS A 406 -1.34 2.23 8.40
C HIS A 406 -2.17 3.40 7.85
N TRP A 407 -2.90 4.11 8.70
CA TRP A 407 -3.79 5.21 8.33
C TRP A 407 -3.03 6.51 8.10
N ASN A 408 -1.93 6.72 8.82
CA ASN A 408 -1.18 7.97 8.76
C ASN A 408 0.05 7.92 7.84
N ILE A 409 0.45 6.72 7.37
CA ILE A 409 1.68 6.56 6.56
C ILE A 409 1.68 7.42 5.29
N LEU A 410 0.52 7.55 4.63
CA LEU A 410 0.37 8.30 3.37
C LEU A 410 0.63 9.80 3.49
N ASN A 411 0.57 10.36 4.70
CA ASN A 411 0.85 11.76 5.00
C ASN A 411 2.11 11.93 5.87
N SER A 412 2.86 10.85 6.11
CA SER A 412 4.06 10.91 6.94
C SER A 412 5.23 11.56 6.19
N THR A 413 6.05 12.33 6.90
CA THR A 413 7.31 12.87 6.35
C THR A 413 8.26 11.75 5.95
N VAL A 414 8.26 10.65 6.69
CA VAL A 414 9.12 9.49 6.41
C VAL A 414 8.74 8.83 5.08
N LEU A 415 7.44 8.75 4.74
CA LEU A 415 7.04 8.31 3.40
C LEU A 415 7.59 9.28 2.34
N SER A 416 7.50 10.59 2.57
CA SER A 416 8.08 11.59 1.67
C SER A 416 9.58 11.38 1.46
N ASP A 417 10.34 11.13 2.52
CA ASP A 417 11.79 10.90 2.46
C ASP A 417 12.12 9.58 1.75
N ALA A 418 11.35 8.52 2.01
CA ALA A 418 11.51 7.23 1.34
C ALA A 418 11.22 7.33 -0.17
N LEU A 419 10.20 8.09 -0.55
CA LEU A 419 9.84 8.37 -1.95
C LEU A 419 10.91 9.21 -2.65
N ASP A 420 11.40 10.28 -2.01
CA ASP A 420 12.44 11.14 -2.56
C ASP A 420 13.71 10.34 -2.86
N GLU A 421 14.12 9.49 -1.92
CA GLU A 421 15.28 8.61 -2.13
C GLU A 421 15.06 7.60 -3.26
N GLU A 422 13.87 6.99 -3.40
CA GLU A 422 13.59 6.09 -4.53
C GLU A 422 13.61 6.83 -5.87
N ILE A 423 13.02 8.02 -5.93
CA ILE A 423 13.04 8.88 -7.13
C ILE A 423 14.49 9.17 -7.54
N ARG A 424 15.35 9.52 -6.56
CA ARG A 424 16.78 9.77 -6.77
C ARG A 424 17.51 8.52 -7.27
N LEU A 425 17.24 7.35 -6.68
CA LEU A 425 17.84 6.07 -7.09
C LEU A 425 17.47 5.72 -8.54
N VAL A 426 16.20 5.87 -8.93
CA VAL A 426 15.72 5.65 -10.30
C VAL A 426 16.44 6.59 -11.29
N GLN A 427 16.58 7.87 -10.94
CA GLN A 427 17.29 8.84 -11.78
C GLN A 427 18.78 8.46 -11.94
N MET A 428 19.46 8.07 -10.87
CA MET A 428 20.85 7.63 -10.93
C MET A 428 21.05 6.38 -11.80
N ARG A 429 20.19 5.37 -11.66
CA ARG A 429 20.23 4.14 -12.48
C ARG A 429 20.13 4.48 -13.97
N ARG A 430 19.27 5.44 -14.33
CA ARG A 430 19.12 5.88 -15.72
C ARG A 430 20.33 6.62 -16.25
N HIS A 431 20.91 7.53 -15.47
CA HIS A 431 22.14 8.20 -15.86
C HIS A 431 23.26 7.18 -16.14
N ARG A 432 23.38 6.13 -15.32
CA ARG A 432 24.33 5.03 -15.56
C ARG A 432 24.03 4.26 -16.85
N LYS A 433 22.77 3.86 -17.08
CA LYS A 433 22.34 3.17 -18.33
C LYS A 433 22.61 4.02 -19.58
N LYS A 434 22.45 5.35 -19.51
CA LYS A 434 22.76 6.25 -20.63
C LYS A 434 24.26 6.40 -20.87
N SER A 435 25.06 6.48 -19.81
CA SER A 435 26.52 6.56 -19.92
C SER A 435 27.14 5.26 -20.43
N SER A 436 26.57 4.09 -20.12
CA SER A 436 27.07 2.82 -20.63
C SER A 436 26.78 2.59 -22.11
N LYS A 437 25.69 3.15 -22.66
CA LYS A 437 25.35 3.05 -24.10
C LYS A 437 26.20 3.96 -25.01
N LYS A 438 26.94 4.92 -24.43
CA LYS A 438 27.80 5.85 -25.19
C LYS A 438 29.25 5.36 -25.33
N LYS A 439 29.62 4.34 -24.55
CA LYS A 439 30.88 3.61 -24.71
C LYS A 439 30.64 2.46 -25.66
#